data_AF-Q97CZ4-F1
#
_entry.id   AF-Q97CZ4-F1
#
_cell.length_a   1.000
_cell.length_b   1.000
_cell.length_c   1.000
_cell.angle_alpha   90.00
_cell.angle_beta   90.00
_cell.angle_gamma   90.00
#
_symmetry.space_group_name_H-M   'P 1'
#
loop_
_entity.id
_entity.type
_entity.pdbx_description
1 polymer ?
#
loop_
_entity_poly.entity_id
_entity_poly.type
_entity_poly.pdbx_seq_one_letter_code
_entity_poly.pdbx_strand_id
1 'polypeptide(L)'
;MTSILTIGEKIKKLRSEYKLNQDDIVGTELTRNLISQIEHGKANLTRSTAELIIRNTKDILEKRGETLDEGINVEYLLETEESQAKKVIASYIQDLKEISVYKDNRFNVLLEKIENLLS
;
A
#
# COMPACT_ATOMS: atom_id res chain seq x y z
N MET A 1 8.55 7.73 -6.72
CA MET A 1 7.96 6.62 -7.50
C MET A 1 6.72 6.15 -6.77
N THR A 2 5.55 6.45 -7.29
CA THR A 2 4.24 5.98 -6.81
C THR A 2 4.00 4.58 -7.36
N SER A 3 4.64 3.57 -6.76
CA SER A 3 4.41 2.18 -7.15
C SER A 3 3.01 1.76 -6.72
N ILE A 4 2.16 1.39 -7.68
CA ILE A 4 0.88 0.73 -7.41
C ILE A 4 1.22 -0.69 -6.94
N LEU A 5 0.73 -1.06 -5.76
CA LEU A 5 1.02 -2.36 -5.15
C LEU A 5 -0.27 -3.18 -5.02
N THR A 6 -0.17 -4.46 -5.35
CA THR A 6 -1.21 -5.43 -5.02
C THR A 6 -1.35 -5.56 -3.50
N ILE A 7 -2.49 -6.11 -3.04
CA ILE A 7 -2.70 -6.41 -1.61
C ILE A 7 -1.57 -7.29 -1.05
N GLY A 8 -1.20 -8.34 -1.79
CA GLY A 8 -0.13 -9.26 -1.38
C GLY A 8 1.23 -8.58 -1.25
N GLU A 9 1.57 -7.68 -2.17
CA GLU A 9 2.82 -6.91 -2.12
C GLU A 9 2.85 -5.94 -0.94
N LYS A 10 1.72 -5.30 -0.60
CA LYS A 10 1.64 -4.42 0.59
C LYS A 10 1.88 -5.20 1.88
N ILE A 11 1.31 -6.39 2.01
CA ILE A 11 1.56 -7.27 3.18
C ILE A 11 3.03 -7.68 3.23
N LYS A 12 3.59 -8.13 2.09
CA LYS A 12 4.99 -8.54 2.02
C LYS A 12 5.93 -7.39 2.36
N LYS A 13 5.63 -6.18 1.85
CA LYS A 13 6.39 -4.95 2.14
C LYS A 13 6.36 -4.62 3.63
N LEU A 14 5.17 -4.59 4.25
CA LEU A 14 5.00 -4.40 5.70
C LEU A 14 5.90 -5.38 6.48
N ARG A 15 5.84 -6.67 6.14
CA ARG A 15 6.66 -7.69 6.82
C ARG A 15 8.15 -7.47 6.63
N SER A 16 8.59 -7.16 5.42
CA SER A 16 10.00 -6.92 5.12
C SER A 16 10.53 -5.68 5.83
N GLU A 17 9.75 -4.62 5.88
CA GLU A 17 10.10 -3.34 6.53
C GLU A 17 10.32 -3.52 8.03
N TYR A 18 9.44 -4.26 8.70
CA TYR A 18 9.49 -4.49 10.15
C TYR A 18 10.12 -5.83 10.56
N LYS A 19 10.76 -6.54 9.62
CA LYS A 19 11.40 -7.85 9.86
C LYS A 19 10.46 -8.85 10.57
N LEU A 20 9.24 -8.99 10.05
CA LEU A 20 8.20 -9.87 10.56
C LEU A 20 8.05 -11.10 9.68
N ASN A 21 7.71 -12.23 10.29
CA ASN A 21 7.39 -13.48 9.64
C ASN A 21 5.90 -13.50 9.25
N GLN A 22 5.48 -14.43 8.40
CA GLN A 22 4.04 -14.61 8.12
C GLN A 22 3.29 -15.01 9.41
N ASP A 23 3.92 -15.83 10.26
CA ASP A 23 3.36 -16.27 11.56
C ASP A 23 3.18 -15.11 12.54
N ASP A 24 4.09 -14.13 12.51
CA ASP A 24 4.07 -12.98 13.41
C ASP A 24 2.81 -12.12 13.21
N ILE A 25 2.39 -11.93 11.96
CA ILE A 25 1.26 -11.04 11.65
C ILE A 25 -0.11 -11.73 11.78
N VAL A 26 -0.16 -13.06 11.85
CA VAL A 26 -1.42 -13.81 12.11
C VAL A 26 -1.59 -14.24 13.56
N GLY A 27 -0.48 -14.42 14.29
CA GLY A 27 -0.51 -14.97 15.64
C GLY A 27 -1.13 -16.37 15.65
N THR A 28 -2.02 -16.62 16.61
CA THR A 28 -2.72 -17.90 16.78
C THR A 28 -4.10 -17.93 16.12
N GLU A 29 -4.57 -16.80 15.60
CA GLU A 29 -5.95 -16.64 15.14
C GLU A 29 -6.17 -17.10 13.70
N LEU A 30 -5.12 -17.12 12.88
CA LEU A 30 -5.16 -17.58 11.48
C LEU A 30 -3.97 -18.47 11.15
N THR A 31 -4.07 -19.21 10.04
CA THR A 31 -2.97 -20.03 9.54
C THR A 31 -2.00 -19.22 8.71
N ARG A 32 -0.71 -19.50 8.85
CA ARG A 32 0.36 -19.00 7.96
C ARG A 32 0.04 -19.17 6.47
N ASN A 33 -0.61 -20.28 6.12
CA ASN A 33 -0.95 -20.63 4.76
C ASN A 33 -1.87 -19.58 4.10
N LEU A 34 -2.79 -18.98 4.87
CA LEU A 34 -3.66 -17.92 4.38
C LEU A 34 -2.85 -16.69 3.94
N ILE A 35 -1.90 -16.23 4.75
CA ILE A 35 -1.02 -15.10 4.38
C ILE A 35 -0.21 -15.43 3.14
N SER A 36 0.33 -16.65 3.05
CA SER A 36 1.03 -17.10 1.85
C SER A 36 0.12 -17.02 0.62
N GLN A 37 -1.13 -17.48 0.71
CA GLN A 37 -2.07 -17.38 -0.40
C GLN A 37 -2.38 -15.93 -0.78
N ILE A 38 -2.54 -15.02 0.19
CA ILE A 38 -2.78 -13.59 -0.07
C ILE A 38 -1.55 -12.94 -0.73
N GLU A 39 -0.33 -13.18 -0.20
CA GLU A 39 0.91 -12.65 -0.76
C GLU A 39 1.14 -13.09 -2.22
N HIS A 40 0.57 -14.22 -2.64
CA HIS A 40 0.65 -14.75 -4.01
C HIS A 40 -0.64 -14.53 -4.83
N GLY A 41 -1.57 -13.70 -4.36
CA GLY A 41 -2.81 -13.38 -5.08
C GLY A 41 -3.81 -14.55 -5.23
N LYS A 42 -3.65 -15.61 -4.44
CA LYS A 42 -4.51 -16.81 -4.45
C LYS A 42 -5.70 -16.70 -3.50
N ALA A 43 -5.68 -15.73 -2.60
CA ALA A 43 -6.75 -15.46 -1.64
C ALA A 43 -6.93 -13.95 -1.46
N ASN A 44 -8.17 -13.53 -1.19
CA ASN A 44 -8.49 -12.13 -0.92
C ASN A 44 -8.25 -11.81 0.56
N LEU A 45 -7.82 -10.57 0.83
CA LEU A 45 -7.73 -10.05 2.19
C LEU A 45 -9.10 -9.53 2.64
N THR A 46 -9.63 -10.07 3.73
CA THR A 46 -10.82 -9.52 4.39
C THR A 46 -10.44 -8.37 5.31
N ARG A 47 -11.39 -7.47 5.61
CA ARG A 47 -11.19 -6.41 6.59
C ARG A 47 -10.80 -6.94 7.97
N SER A 48 -11.46 -8.00 8.45
CA SER A 48 -11.13 -8.63 9.73
C SER A 48 -9.70 -9.17 9.76
N THR A 49 -9.22 -9.74 8.66
CA THR A 49 -7.83 -10.21 8.54
C THR A 49 -6.85 -9.04 8.49
N ALA A 50 -7.21 -7.94 7.83
CA ALA A 50 -6.39 -6.73 7.78
C ALA A 50 -6.28 -6.08 9.17
N GLU A 51 -7.38 -5.97 9.92
CA GLU A 51 -7.42 -5.49 11.31
C GLU A 51 -6.53 -6.34 12.22
N LEU A 52 -6.60 -7.66 12.06
CA LEU A 52 -5.75 -8.60 12.79
C LEU A 52 -4.26 -8.36 12.50
N ILE A 53 -3.88 -8.26 11.22
CA ILE A 53 -2.50 -8.01 10.81
C ILE A 53 -1.98 -6.72 11.46
N ILE A 54 -2.74 -5.62 11.36
CA ILE A 54 -2.34 -4.33 11.93
C ILE A 54 -2.19 -4.40 13.45
N ARG A 55 -3.14 -5.04 14.15
CA ARG A 55 -3.08 -5.23 15.60
C ARG A 55 -1.85 -6.02 16.02
N ASN A 56 -1.65 -7.20 15.43
CA ASN A 56 -0.51 -8.06 15.77
C ASN A 56 0.83 -7.38 15.46
N THR A 57 0.92 -6.67 14.34
CA THR A 57 2.10 -5.87 13.99
C THR A 57 2.36 -4.81 15.06
N LYS A 58 1.36 -4.03 15.47
CA LYS A 58 1.51 -3.01 16.53
C LYS A 58 1.98 -3.63 17.84
N ASP A 59 1.34 -4.71 18.29
CA ASP A 59 1.70 -5.39 19.54
C ASP A 59 3.16 -5.88 19.53
N ILE A 60 3.67 -6.33 18.37
CA ILE A 60 5.06 -6.76 18.23
C ILE A 60 6.02 -5.57 18.22
N LEU A 61 5.68 -4.49 17.52
CA LEU A 61 6.51 -3.28 17.46
C LEU A 61 6.59 -2.59 18.82
N GLU A 62 5.48 -2.49 19.55
CA GLU A 62 5.45 -1.92 20.90
C GLU A 62 6.38 -2.69 21.84
N LYS A 63 6.40 -4.03 21.77
CA LYS A 63 7.33 -4.87 22.53
C LYS A 63 8.81 -4.66 22.15
N ARG A 64 9.08 -4.18 20.93
CA ARG A 64 10.43 -3.82 20.44
C ARG A 64 10.79 -2.36 20.74
N GLY A 65 9.86 -1.54 21.26
CA GLY A 65 10.05 -0.09 21.40
C GLY A 65 9.99 0.67 20.08
N GLU A 66 9.37 0.09 19.05
CA GLU A 66 9.17 0.67 17.73
C GLU A 66 7.70 1.06 17.52
N THR A 67 7.42 1.86 16.50
CA THR A 67 6.05 2.27 16.13
C THR A 67 5.76 1.93 14.67
N LEU A 68 4.49 1.61 14.40
CA LEU A 68 4.01 1.42 13.03
C LEU A 68 3.83 2.78 12.36
N ASP A 69 4.28 2.93 11.13
CA ASP A 69 4.03 4.13 10.31
C ASP A 69 2.51 4.39 10.23
N GLU A 70 2.09 5.63 10.49
CA GLU A 70 0.68 6.03 10.54
C GLU A 70 -0.05 5.83 9.19
N GLY A 71 0.69 5.87 8.08
CA GLY A 71 0.21 5.56 6.75
C GLY A 71 -0.07 4.08 6.52
N ILE A 72 0.48 3.19 7.35
CA ILE A 72 0.24 1.74 7.27
C ILE A 72 -0.91 1.36 8.21
N ASN A 73 -2.12 1.33 7.64
CA ASN A 73 -3.36 1.01 8.35
C ASN A 73 -4.24 0.04 7.54
N VAL A 74 -5.43 -0.29 8.09
CA VAL A 74 -6.38 -1.22 7.47
C VAL A 74 -6.80 -0.76 6.07
N GLU A 75 -7.06 0.53 5.88
CA GLU A 75 -7.45 1.08 4.58
C GLU A 75 -6.31 0.98 3.58
N TYR A 76 -5.08 1.29 4.00
CA TYR A 76 -3.89 1.08 3.17
C TYR A 76 -3.76 -0.38 2.73
N LEU A 77 -3.93 -1.36 3.61
CA LEU A 77 -3.81 -2.78 3.23
C LEU A 77 -4.92 -3.22 2.26
N LEU A 78 -6.15 -2.75 2.45
CA LEU A 78 -7.30 -3.11 1.61
C LEU A 78 -7.38 -2.31 0.30
N GLU A 79 -6.59 -1.25 0.15
CA GLU A 79 -6.68 -0.37 -1.01
C GLU A 79 -6.40 -1.11 -2.33
N THR A 80 -7.33 -1.04 -3.28
CA THR A 80 -7.14 -1.67 -4.60
C THR A 80 -6.11 -0.94 -5.44
N GLU A 81 -5.53 -1.63 -6.41
CA GLU A 81 -4.65 -1.07 -7.43
C GLU A 81 -5.35 0.06 -8.20
N GLU A 82 -6.64 -0.10 -8.49
CA GLU A 82 -7.45 0.92 -9.15
C GLU A 82 -7.60 2.19 -8.28
N SER A 83 -7.84 2.04 -6.98
CA SER A 83 -7.91 3.19 -6.06
C SER A 83 -6.58 3.92 -5.97
N GLN A 84 -5.48 3.17 -5.89
CA GLN A 84 -4.13 3.73 -5.91
C GLN A 84 -3.88 4.50 -7.22
N ALA A 85 -4.19 3.90 -8.36
CA ALA A 85 -4.06 4.55 -9.66
C ALA A 85 -4.87 5.86 -9.74
N LYS A 86 -6.12 5.85 -9.26
CA LYS A 86 -6.96 7.06 -9.20
C LYS A 86 -6.33 8.17 -8.35
N LYS A 87 -5.75 7.84 -7.19
CA LYS A 87 -5.04 8.82 -6.35
C LYS A 87 -3.82 9.41 -7.05
N VAL A 88 -3.04 8.56 -7.74
CA VAL A 88 -1.86 9.00 -8.52
C VAL A 88 -2.28 9.95 -9.64
N ILE A 89 -3.30 9.57 -10.42
CA ILE A 89 -3.84 10.40 -11.50
C ILE A 89 -4.39 11.72 -10.95
N ALA A 90 -5.14 11.68 -9.85
CA ALA A 90 -5.67 12.88 -9.21
C ALA A 90 -4.56 13.85 -8.77
N SER A 91 -3.46 13.33 -8.21
CA SER A 91 -2.28 14.13 -7.87
C SER A 91 -1.69 14.81 -9.11
N TYR A 92 -1.51 14.06 -10.22
CA TYR A 92 -0.99 14.66 -11.45
C TYR A 92 -1.93 15.71 -12.04
N ILE A 93 -3.24 15.49 -12.01
CA ILE A 93 -4.22 16.51 -12.46
C ILE A 93 -4.12 17.77 -11.60
N GLN A 94 -3.93 17.63 -10.29
CA GLN A 94 -3.77 18.77 -9.40
C GLN A 94 -2.48 19.54 -9.71
N ASP A 95 -1.36 18.83 -9.87
CA ASP A 95 -0.08 19.43 -10.26
C ASP A 95 -0.20 20.17 -11.60
N LEU A 96 -0.90 19.58 -12.58
CA LEU A 96 -1.17 20.23 -13.88
C LEU A 96 -1.98 21.51 -13.72
N LYS A 97 -3.03 21.52 -12.88
CA LYS A 97 -3.83 22.72 -12.63
C LYS A 97 -2.96 23.84 -12.06
N GLU A 98 -2.12 23.53 -11.08
CA GLU A 98 -1.22 24.50 -10.46
C GLU A 98 -0.19 25.05 -11.45
N ILE A 99 0.39 24.18 -12.29
CA ILE A 99 1.42 24.56 -13.27
C ILE A 99 0.82 25.30 -14.48
N SER A 100 -0.42 24.98 -14.88
CA SER A 100 -1.10 25.61 -16.02
C SER A 100 -1.29 27.13 -15.84
N VAL A 101 -1.30 27.60 -14.59
CA VAL A 101 -1.31 29.03 -14.24
C VAL A 101 -0.02 29.73 -14.71
N TYR A 102 1.10 29.02 -14.78
CA TYR A 102 2.44 29.58 -15.04
C TYR A 102 2.97 29.35 -16.46
N LYS A 103 2.24 28.64 -17.35
CA LYS A 103 2.60 28.38 -18.77
C LYS A 103 4.06 27.97 -19.02
N ASP A 104 4.60 27.10 -18.16
CA ASP A 104 5.99 26.65 -18.22
C ASP A 104 6.10 25.22 -18.80
N ASN A 105 7.28 24.85 -19.34
CA ASN A 105 7.60 23.57 -20.00
C ASN A 105 7.33 22.33 -19.12
N ARG A 106 7.10 22.53 -17.82
CA ARG A 106 6.67 21.53 -16.84
C ARG A 106 5.32 20.87 -17.19
N PHE A 107 4.45 21.55 -17.94
CA PHE A 107 3.18 20.95 -18.39
C PHE A 107 3.41 19.72 -19.28
N ASN A 108 4.28 19.83 -20.29
CA ASN A 108 4.54 18.75 -21.25
C ASN A 108 5.18 17.52 -20.57
N VAL A 109 6.13 17.75 -19.66
CA VAL A 109 6.79 16.67 -18.89
C VAL A 109 5.79 15.90 -18.02
N LEU A 110 4.79 16.59 -17.46
CA LEU A 110 3.81 15.95 -16.60
C LEU A 110 2.72 15.24 -17.41
N LEU A 111 2.34 15.79 -18.57
CA LEU A 111 1.46 15.13 -19.54
C LEU A 111 2.04 13.79 -20.01
N GLU A 112 3.32 13.76 -20.38
CA GLU A 112 4.03 12.54 -20.80
C GLU A 112 4.03 11.45 -19.70
N LYS A 113 4.15 11.84 -18.42
CA LYS A 113 4.05 10.88 -17.30
C LYS A 113 2.66 10.28 -17.15
N ILE A 114 1.60 11.06 -17.37
CA ILE A 114 0.22 10.57 -17.33
C ILE A 114 -0.02 9.62 -18.50
N GLU A 115 0.41 10.00 -19.71
CA GLU A 115 0.28 9.16 -20.91
C GLU A 115 0.94 7.80 -20.71
N ASN A 116 2.18 7.78 -20.20
CA ASN A 116 2.90 6.53 -19.88
C ASN A 116 2.23 5.67 -18.79
N LEU A 117 1.47 6.28 -17.88
CA LEU A 117 0.71 5.54 -16.85
C LEU A 117 -0.55 4.90 -17.43
N LEU A 118 -1.14 5.51 -18.48
CA LEU A 118 -2.39 5.09 -19.10
C LEU A 118 -2.19 4.12 -20.27
N SER A 119 -1.00 4.08 -20.88
CA SER A 119 -0.59 3.17 -21.97
C SER A 119 -0.18 1.79 -21.46
#